data_AF-A0AAU6ENJ7-F1
#
_entry.id   AF-A0AAU6ENJ7-F1
#
_cell.length_a   1.000
_cell.length_b   1.000
_cell.length_c   1.000
_cell.angle_alpha   90.00
_cell.angle_beta   90.00
_cell.angle_gamma   90.00
#
_symmetry.space_group_name_H-M   'P 1'
#
loop_
_entity.id
_entity.type
_entity.pdbx_description
1 polymer ?
#
loop_
_entity_poly.entity_id
_entity_poly.type
_entity_poly.pdbx_seq_one_letter_code
_entity_poly.pdbx_strand_id
1 'polypeptide(L)'
;MLRHPRIRQVFIPVKACWLNLAEGWWRLLRRAAFAGQTFADATEITHAVAVATAQLNAHAQPWIWGRPPPQPRTLRRKFVYLL
;
A
#
# COMPACT_ATOMS: atom_id res chain seq x y z
N MET A 1 30.81 -7.84 7.07
CA MET A 1 29.60 -7.30 6.39
C MET A 1 30.06 -6.52 5.17
N LEU A 2 29.87 -7.06 3.97
CA LEU A 2 30.25 -6.37 2.73
C LEU A 2 29.34 -5.15 2.53
N ARG A 3 29.84 -3.95 2.83
CA ARG A 3 29.19 -2.69 2.48
C ARG A 3 29.32 -2.50 0.97
N HIS A 4 28.26 -2.80 0.23
CA HIS A 4 28.20 -2.44 -1.18
C HIS A 4 28.30 -0.91 -1.29
N PRO A 5 29.23 -0.35 -2.07
CA PRO A 5 29.48 1.10 -2.13
C PRO A 5 28.27 1.97 -2.51
N ARG A 6 27.21 1.37 -3.09
CA ARG A 6 25.99 2.06 -3.51
C ARG A 6 24.81 1.88 -2.55
N ILE A 7 24.93 1.02 -1.54
CA ILE A 7 23.85 0.72 -0.60
C ILE A 7 24.17 1.38 0.73
N ARG A 8 23.32 2.31 1.16
CA ARG A 8 23.39 2.94 2.48
C ARG A 8 22.27 2.37 3.34
N GLN A 9 22.64 1.76 4.46
CA GLN A 9 21.68 1.34 5.46
C GLN A 9 21.23 2.56 6.27
N VAL A 10 19.93 2.84 6.26
CA VAL A 10 19.32 3.88 7.09
C VAL A 10 18.60 3.19 8.24
N PHE A 11 18.85 3.65 9.47
CA PHE A 11 18.17 3.12 10.64
C PHE A 11 16.81 3.79 10.81
N ILE A 12 15.77 2.99 11.03
CA ILE A 12 14.43 3.49 11.33
C ILE A 12 14.31 3.60 12.85
N PRO A 13 13.98 4.77 13.41
CA PRO A 13 13.87 4.90 14.86
C PRO A 13 12.79 3.98 15.42
N VAL A 14 12.98 3.57 16.67
CA VAL A 14 12.03 2.70 17.38
C VAL A 14 10.66 3.40 17.42
N LYS A 15 9.58 2.66 17.12
CA LYS A 15 8.21 3.16 16.97
C LYS A 15 7.93 4.05 15.74
N ALA A 16 8.84 4.12 14.76
CA ALA A 16 8.60 4.79 13.47
C ALA A 16 8.31 3.81 12.32
N CYS A 17 7.62 2.70 12.61
CA CYS A 17 7.25 1.70 11.61
C CYS A 17 6.33 2.26 10.51
N TRP A 18 5.56 3.31 10.81
CA TRP A 18 4.76 4.09 9.85
C TRP A 18 5.59 4.79 8.78
N LEU A 19 6.89 5.03 9.05
CA LEU A 19 7.84 5.61 8.10
C LEU A 19 8.34 4.55 7.11
N ASN A 20 8.14 3.27 7.42
CA ASN A 20 8.44 2.16 6.53
C ASN A 20 7.20 1.81 5.68
N LEU A 21 7.36 1.86 4.36
CA LEU A 21 6.33 1.45 3.41
C LEU A 21 5.96 -0.05 3.51
N ALA A 22 6.79 -0.85 4.19
CA ALA A 22 6.55 -2.28 4.39
C ALA A 22 5.18 -2.59 5.02
N GLU A 23 4.69 -1.79 5.97
CA GLU A 23 3.38 -2.04 6.58
C GLU A 23 2.22 -1.84 5.58
N GLY A 24 2.31 -0.80 4.75
CA GLY A 24 1.33 -0.53 3.70
C GLY A 24 1.29 -1.66 2.68
N TRP A 25 2.45 -2.17 2.28
CA TRP A 25 2.57 -3.30 1.36
C TRP A 25 2.04 -4.59 1.96
N TRP A 26 2.31 -4.87 3.24
CA TRP A 26 1.73 -6.02 3.93
C TRP A 26 0.21 -5.98 3.99
N ARG A 27 -0.37 -4.79 4.18
CA ARG A 27 -1.83 -4.63 4.16
C ARG A 27 -2.42 -4.91 2.79
N LEU A 28 -1.78 -4.44 1.72
CA LEU A 28 -2.19 -4.70 0.35
C LEU A 28 -2.09 -6.19 0.01
N LEU A 29 -0.94 -6.80 0.31
CA LEU A 29 -0.70 -8.21 0.02
C LEU A 29 -1.66 -9.11 0.80
N ARG A 30 -1.94 -8.80 2.08
CA ARG A 30 -2.92 -9.56 2.87
C ARG A 30 -4.31 -9.52 2.26
N ARG A 31 -4.73 -8.36 1.75
CA ARG A 31 -6.02 -8.22 1.07
C ARG A 31 -6.05 -8.96 -0.28
N ALA A 32 -4.95 -8.95 -1.03
CA ALA A 32 -4.90 -9.51 -2.37
C ALA A 32 -4.64 -11.03 -2.39
N ALA A 33 -3.71 -11.51 -1.57
CA ALA A 33 -3.25 -12.90 -1.59
C ALA A 33 -3.94 -13.79 -0.54
N PHE A 34 -4.25 -13.25 0.65
CA PHE A 34 -4.60 -14.07 1.82
C PHE A 34 -6.06 -13.95 2.26
N ALA A 35 -6.82 -12.98 1.73
CA ALA A 35 -8.20 -12.77 2.14
C ALA A 35 -9.09 -13.94 1.69
N GLY A 36 -9.62 -14.70 2.66
CA GLY A 36 -10.53 -15.82 2.41
C GLY A 36 -9.86 -17.11 1.91
N GLN A 37 -8.53 -17.15 1.85
CA GLN A 37 -7.78 -18.32 1.39
C GLN A 37 -7.31 -19.17 2.57
N THR A 38 -7.28 -20.48 2.37
CA THR A 38 -6.61 -21.44 3.26
C THR A 38 -5.53 -22.14 2.47
N PHE A 39 -4.33 -22.25 3.04
CA PHE A 39 -3.18 -22.85 2.37
C PHE A 39 -2.83 -24.18 3.01
N ALA A 40 -2.58 -25.20 2.19
CA ALA A 40 -2.13 -26.51 2.63
C ALA A 40 -0.61 -26.55 2.86
N ASP A 41 0.17 -25.77 2.10
CA ASP A 41 1.62 -25.76 2.19
C ASP A 41 2.27 -24.40 1.86
N ALA A 42 3.60 -24.33 2.01
CA ALA A 42 4.38 -23.13 1.72
C ALA A 42 4.47 -22.80 0.22
N THR A 43 4.27 -23.79 -0.67
CA THR A 43 4.30 -23.57 -2.13
C THR A 43 3.05 -22.83 -2.59
N GLU A 44 1.89 -23.16 -2.03
CA GLU A 44 0.64 -22.44 -2.28
C GLU A 44 0.73 -20.99 -1.80
N ILE A 45 1.34 -20.75 -0.64
CA ILE A 45 1.60 -19.39 -0.14
C ILE A 45 2.48 -18.63 -1.13
N THR A 46 3.57 -19.24 -1.59
CA THR A 46 4.51 -18.61 -2.54
C THR A 46 3.82 -18.29 -3.86
N HIS A 47 3.01 -19.22 -4.36
CA HIS A 47 2.22 -19.04 -5.57
C HIS A 47 1.18 -17.92 -5.42
N ALA A 48 0.42 -17.90 -4.32
CA ALA A 48 -0.57 -16.87 -4.04
C ALA A 48 0.06 -15.49 -3.94
N VAL A 49 1.23 -15.38 -3.29
CA VAL A 49 2.01 -14.14 -3.24
C VAL A 49 2.44 -13.72 -4.64
N ALA A 50 3.01 -14.62 -5.45
CA ALA A 50 3.46 -14.31 -6.81
C ALA A 50 2.31 -13.80 -7.70
N VAL A 51 1.16 -14.48 -7.67
CA VAL A 51 -0.04 -14.08 -8.42
C VAL A 51 -0.55 -12.72 -7.95
N ALA A 52 -0.70 -12.52 -6.64
CA ALA A 52 -1.16 -11.25 -6.09
C ALA A 52 -0.20 -10.09 -6.40
N THR A 53 1.10 -10.33 -6.34
CA THR A 53 2.12 -9.34 -6.73
C THR A 53 2.01 -8.99 -8.20
N ALA A 54 1.85 -9.97 -9.10
CA ALA A 54 1.67 -9.72 -10.53
C ALA A 54 0.40 -8.88 -10.80
N GLN A 55 -0.71 -9.20 -10.16
CA GLN A 55 -1.97 -8.46 -10.28
C GLN A 55 -1.86 -7.04 -9.74
N LEU A 56 -1.24 -6.85 -8.58
CA LEU A 56 -1.00 -5.53 -8.00
C LEU A 56 -0.08 -4.68 -8.90
N ASN A 57 0.95 -5.29 -9.49
CA ASN A 57 1.86 -4.59 -10.40
C ASN A 57 1.18 -4.21 -11.73
N ALA A 58 0.28 -5.04 -12.25
CA ALA A 58 -0.47 -4.74 -13.47
C ALA A 58 -1.35 -3.49 -13.34
N HIS A 59 -1.80 -3.17 -12.13
CA HIS A 59 -2.62 -1.99 -11.82
C HIS A 59 -1.91 -1.04 -10.84
N ALA A 60 -0.58 -1.00 -10.86
CA ALA A 60 0.20 -0.23 -9.90
C ALA A 60 -0.13 1.27 -9.98
N GLN A 61 -0.62 1.82 -8.87
CA GLN A 61 -0.82 3.25 -8.70
C GLN A 61 0.32 3.85 -7.87
N PRO A 62 0.75 5.09 -8.17
CA PRO A 62 1.77 5.76 -7.38
C PRO A 62 1.28 5.91 -5.93
N TRP A 63 2.13 5.53 -4.97
CA TRP A 63 1.83 5.69 -3.57
C TRP A 63 1.93 7.17 -3.18
N ILE A 64 0.79 7.78 -2.87
CA ILE A 64 0.73 9.18 -2.43
C ILE A 64 0.96 9.22 -0.92
N TRP A 65 2.04 9.88 -0.51
CA TRP A 65 2.28 10.20 0.89
C TRP A 65 1.39 11.36 1.33
N GLY A 66 0.63 11.16 2.41
CA GLY A 66 -0.27 12.18 2.97
C GLY A 66 -1.69 12.14 2.41
N ARG A 67 -2.50 13.15 2.75
CA ARG A 67 -3.90 13.23 2.32
C ARG A 67 -3.96 13.86 0.92
N PRO A 68 -4.52 13.17 -0.10
CA PRO A 68 -4.72 13.79 -1.40
C PRO A 68 -5.66 14.99 -1.26
N PRO A 69 -5.51 16.03 -2.10
CA PRO A 69 -6.38 17.20 -2.05
C PRO A 69 -7.84 16.77 -2.20
N PRO A 70 -8.77 17.35 -1.43
CA PRO A 70 -10.19 17.01 -1.55
C PRO A 70 -10.67 17.27 -2.98
N GLN A 71 -11.37 16.31 -3.56
CA GLN A 71 -11.93 16.47 -4.90
C GLN A 71 -12.87 17.69 -4.92
N PRO A 72 -12.73 18.62 -5.89
CA PRO A 72 -13.59 19.77 -5.98
C PRO A 72 -15.03 19.32 -6.22
N ARG A 73 -15.93 19.67 -5.29
CA ARG A 73 -17.37 19.37 -5.42
C ARG A 73 -17.95 20.31 -6.47
N THR A 74 -18.22 19.80 -7.67
CA THR A 74 -18.82 20.54 -8.80
C THR A 74 -20.25 20.98 -8.52
N LEU A 75 -20.99 20.21 -7.71
CA LEU A 75 -22.38 20.51 -7.35
C LEU A 75 -22.45 21.08 -5.92
N ARG A 76 -22.15 22.38 -5.77
CA ARG A 76 -22.58 23.12 -4.58
C ARG A 76 -24.02 23.59 -4.82
N ARG A 77 -25.00 22.90 -4.23
CA ARG A 77 -26.35 23.48 -4.09
C ARG A 77 -26.22 24.76 -3.28
N LYS A 78 -26.37 25.91 -3.94
CA LYS A 78 -26.54 27.20 -3.26
C LYS A 78 -27.99 27.23 -2.78
N PHE A 79 -28.20 27.06 -1.48
CA PHE A 79 -29.47 27.44 -0.88
C PHE A 79 -29.49 28.97 -0.83
N VAL A 80 -30.32 29.59 -1.66
CA VAL A 80 -30.60 31.02 -1.60
C VAL A 80 -31.86 31.16 -0.77
N TYR A 81 -31.75 31.85 0.37
CA TYR A 81 -32.93 32.31 1.10
C TYR A 81 -33.47 33.52 0.36
N LEU A 82 -34.69 33.41 -0.16
CA LEU A 82 -35.46 34.57 -0.63
C LEU A 82 -36.19 35.13 0.60
N LEU A 83 -35.93 36.40 0.92
CA LEU A 83 -36.63 37.18 1.93
C LEU A 83 -37.91 37.79 1.35
#